data_AF-A0A434TFS1-F1
#
_entry.id   AF-A0A434TFS1-F1
#
_cell.length_a   1.000
_cell.length_b   1.000
_cell.length_c   1.000
_cell.angle_alpha   90.00
_cell.angle_beta   90.00
_cell.angle_gamma   90.00
#
_symmetry.space_group_name_H-M   'P 1'
#
loop_
_entity.id
_entity.type
_entity.pdbx_description
1 polymer ?
#
loop_
_entity_poly.entity_id
_entity_poly.type
_entity_poly.pdbx_seq_one_letter_code
_entity_poly.pdbx_strand_id
1 'polypeptide(L)'
;MSGQPDVPLQRLLGGDHLASLRRRLRQRFERAPLETIDHIRIDELGVEEHAALAGLLGRAPRHSKSLRIDVHAVDAALQHAGIASSLRDALEKLDGPIIHLAGTRLRTQTLWTGVIEGCGDSRLASLLRTPTGIGLIKRLARQDPEAAAQLCHRAEEVLRRLPADGITRSQLAADVLGDAHALDNGRGTAALVLAVWRQGTSPIADEGSERLTEPKDDPDA
;
A
#
# COMPACT_ATOMS: atom_id res chain seq x y z
N MET A 1 13.85 11.52 -24.67
CA MET A 1 15.13 11.30 -25.38
C MET A 1 15.82 10.14 -24.69
N SER A 2 15.67 8.94 -25.23
CA SER A 2 16.23 7.71 -24.68
C SER A 2 17.74 7.72 -24.90
N GLY A 3 18.51 8.10 -23.88
CA GLY A 3 19.96 8.10 -23.95
C GLY A 3 20.44 6.67 -24.12
N GLN A 4 21.09 6.37 -25.25
CA GLN A 4 21.86 5.15 -25.36
C GLN A 4 22.81 5.08 -24.16
N PRO A 5 22.88 3.94 -23.44
CA PRO A 5 23.79 3.82 -22.32
C PRO A 5 25.22 4.08 -22.81
N ASP A 6 25.93 4.97 -22.12
CA ASP A 6 27.28 5.38 -22.49
C ASP A 6 28.19 4.15 -22.62
N VAL A 7 29.07 4.12 -23.63
CA VAL A 7 29.98 2.98 -23.89
C VAL A 7 30.76 2.52 -22.64
N PRO A 8 31.23 3.39 -21.74
CA PRO A 8 31.84 2.98 -20.46
C PRO A 8 30.89 2.22 -19.53
N LEU A 9 29.62 2.64 -19.48
CA LEU A 9 28.58 2.01 -18.67
C LEU A 9 28.23 0.62 -19.20
N GLN A 10 28.12 0.47 -20.52
CA GLN A 10 27.92 -0.83 -21.16
C GLN A 10 29.08 -1.80 -20.89
N ARG A 11 30.33 -1.31 -20.89
CA ARG A 11 31.51 -2.14 -20.60
C ARG A 11 31.61 -2.57 -19.14
N LEU A 12 31.15 -1.72 -18.21
CA LEU A 12 31.26 -1.98 -16.77
C LEU A 12 30.11 -2.85 -16.24
N LEU A 13 28.88 -2.57 -16.67
CA LEU A 13 27.67 -3.20 -16.13
C LEU A 13 26.75 -3.78 -17.21
N GLY A 14 26.97 -3.48 -18.49
CA GLY A 14 26.07 -3.87 -19.59
C GLY A 14 26.26 -5.28 -20.16
N GLY A 15 27.29 -6.02 -19.75
CA GLY A 15 27.49 -7.40 -20.22
C GLY A 15 26.32 -8.33 -19.87
N ASP A 16 26.00 -9.28 -20.75
CA ASP A 16 24.90 -10.25 -20.53
C ASP A 16 25.14 -11.14 -19.30
N HIS A 17 26.40 -11.45 -19.00
CA HIS A 17 26.81 -12.16 -17.79
C HIS A 17 26.47 -11.38 -16.50
N LEU A 18 26.26 -10.06 -16.59
CA LEU A 18 25.84 -9.20 -15.48
C LEU A 18 24.32 -8.95 -15.44
N ALA A 19 23.54 -9.47 -16.39
CA ALA A 19 22.09 -9.25 -16.44
C ALA A 19 21.39 -9.78 -15.18
N SER A 20 21.85 -10.91 -14.63
CA SER A 20 21.32 -11.46 -13.38
C SER A 20 21.64 -10.56 -12.18
N LEU A 21 22.86 -10.03 -12.11
CA LEU A 21 23.27 -9.05 -11.11
C LEU A 21 22.44 -7.76 -11.21
N ARG A 22 22.32 -7.17 -12.40
CA ARG A 22 21.53 -5.95 -12.62
C ARG A 22 20.08 -6.13 -12.20
N ARG A 23 19.45 -7.25 -12.58
CA ARG A 23 18.08 -7.59 -12.16
C ARG A 23 17.92 -7.70 -10.64
N ARG A 24 18.88 -8.32 -9.93
CA ARG A 24 18.86 -8.41 -8.46
C ARG A 24 19.03 -7.05 -7.79
N LEU A 25 19.96 -6.23 -8.29
CA LEU A 25 20.13 -4.84 -7.83
C LEU A 25 18.85 -4.03 -8.05
N ARG A 26 18.24 -4.16 -9.23
CA ARG A 26 16.97 -3.51 -9.59
C ARG A 26 15.87 -3.89 -8.60
N GLN A 27 15.65 -5.18 -8.39
CA GLN A 27 14.67 -5.67 -7.42
C GLN A 27 14.94 -5.16 -6.00
N ARG A 28 16.21 -4.94 -5.62
CA ARG A 28 16.54 -4.36 -4.31
C ARG A 28 16.10 -2.91 -4.21
N PHE A 29 16.37 -2.10 -5.25
CA PHE A 29 15.91 -0.72 -5.33
C PHE A 29 14.37 -0.61 -5.40
N GLU A 30 13.70 -1.52 -6.11
CA GLU A 30 12.22 -1.54 -6.17
C GLU A 30 11.57 -1.81 -4.81
N ARG A 31 12.26 -2.57 -3.94
CA ARG A 31 11.74 -3.02 -2.64
C ARG A 31 12.20 -2.17 -1.46
N ALA A 32 13.19 -1.30 -1.66
CA ALA A 32 13.67 -0.44 -0.61
C ALA A 32 12.63 0.65 -0.27
N PRO A 33 12.58 1.12 0.99
CA PRO A 33 11.90 2.37 1.33
C PRO A 33 12.42 3.52 0.45
N LEU A 34 11.66 4.62 0.34
CA LEU A 34 12.11 5.82 -0.39
C LEU A 34 13.38 6.47 0.21
N GLU A 35 13.82 6.02 1.38
CA GLU A 35 15.07 6.44 2.01
C GLU A 35 16.30 5.84 1.31
N THR A 36 17.43 6.52 1.47
CA THR A 36 18.71 6.12 0.89
C THR A 36 19.14 4.75 1.39
N ILE A 37 19.40 3.83 0.47
CA ILE A 37 19.96 2.53 0.84
C ILE A 37 21.44 2.72 1.09
N ASP A 38 21.90 2.67 2.33
CA ASP A 38 23.34 2.84 2.60
C ASP A 38 24.15 1.61 2.18
N HIS A 39 23.59 0.42 2.39
CA HIS A 39 24.27 -0.84 2.10
C HIS A 39 23.38 -1.87 1.44
N ILE A 40 23.90 -2.49 0.39
CA ILE A 40 23.27 -3.64 -0.28
C ILE A 40 24.17 -4.85 -0.07
N ARG A 41 23.62 -5.89 0.54
CA ARG A 41 24.24 -7.22 0.54
C ARG A 41 23.71 -7.99 -0.67
N ILE A 42 24.63 -8.53 -1.46
CA ILE A 42 24.34 -9.38 -2.61
C ILE A 42 24.91 -10.76 -2.28
N ASP A 43 24.04 -11.76 -2.25
CA ASP A 43 24.41 -13.15 -2.05
C ASP A 43 24.33 -13.91 -3.39
N GLU A 44 24.96 -15.09 -3.46
CA GLU A 44 25.08 -15.92 -4.67
C GLU A 44 25.72 -15.18 -5.85
N LEU A 45 26.88 -14.55 -5.61
CA LEU A 45 27.67 -13.92 -6.65
C LEU A 45 28.47 -14.96 -7.45
N GLY A 46 28.34 -14.93 -8.77
CA GLY A 46 29.26 -15.61 -9.68
C GLY A 46 30.64 -14.97 -9.71
N VAL A 47 31.61 -15.62 -10.35
CA VAL A 47 33.01 -15.14 -10.43
C VAL A 47 33.09 -13.82 -11.19
N GLU A 48 32.41 -13.71 -12.33
CA GLU A 48 32.41 -12.50 -13.17
C GLU A 48 31.61 -11.36 -12.52
N GLU A 49 30.47 -11.66 -11.90
CA GLU A 49 29.66 -10.68 -11.16
C GLU A 49 30.45 -10.09 -9.98
N HIS A 50 31.16 -10.94 -9.24
CA HIS A 50 32.03 -10.50 -8.17
C HIS A 50 33.19 -9.65 -8.70
N ALA A 51 33.83 -10.05 -9.80
CA ALA A 51 34.94 -9.30 -10.39
C ALA A 51 34.49 -7.90 -10.85
N ALA A 52 33.31 -7.80 -11.47
CA ALA A 52 32.73 -6.52 -11.86
C ALA A 52 32.47 -5.61 -10.65
N LEU A 53 31.84 -6.13 -9.58
CA LEU A 53 31.61 -5.36 -8.35
C LEU A 53 32.90 -4.99 -7.62
N ALA A 54 33.86 -5.91 -7.54
CA ALA A 54 35.15 -5.64 -6.91
C ALA A 54 35.93 -4.55 -7.67
N GLY A 55 35.94 -4.61 -9.02
CA GLY A 55 36.54 -3.58 -9.86
C GLY A 55 35.88 -2.22 -9.66
N LEU A 56 34.55 -2.18 -9.55
CA LEU A 56 33.80 -0.94 -9.31
C LEU A 56 34.14 -0.32 -7.94
N LEU A 57 34.38 -1.16 -6.93
CA LEU A 57 34.78 -0.74 -5.58
C LEU A 57 36.29 -0.50 -5.43
N GLY A 58 37.10 -0.62 -6.50
CA GLY A 58 38.56 -0.55 -6.43
C GLY A 58 39.20 -1.65 -5.57
N ARG A 59 38.49 -2.76 -5.34
CA ARG A 59 38.97 -3.90 -4.53
C ARG A 59 39.59 -4.96 -5.43
N ALA A 60 40.62 -5.63 -4.89
CA ALA A 60 41.17 -6.82 -5.55
C ALA A 60 40.09 -7.91 -5.69
N PRO A 61 40.03 -8.62 -6.84
CA PRO A 61 39.02 -9.64 -7.10
C PRO A 61 39.31 -10.91 -6.27
N ARG A 62 38.99 -10.87 -4.98
CA ARG A 62 38.94 -12.06 -4.12
C ARG A 62 37.54 -12.62 -4.15
N HIS A 63 37.31 -13.66 -4.94
CA HIS A 63 35.97 -14.21 -5.10
C HIS A 63 35.34 -14.60 -3.76
N SER A 64 34.19 -14.00 -3.46
CA SER A 64 33.28 -14.41 -2.41
C SER A 64 31.87 -14.59 -2.96
N LYS A 65 31.15 -15.59 -2.47
CA LYS A 65 29.74 -15.83 -2.82
C LYS A 65 28.79 -14.73 -2.31
N SER A 66 29.28 -13.82 -1.46
CA SER A 66 28.52 -12.70 -0.96
C SER A 66 29.38 -11.44 -0.88
N LEU A 67 28.81 -10.29 -1.20
CA LEU A 67 29.48 -9.00 -1.13
C LEU A 67 28.52 -7.96 -0.55
N ARG A 68 29.02 -7.20 0.43
CA ARG A 68 28.34 -6.00 0.92
C ARG A 68 28.92 -4.80 0.18
N ILE A 69 28.08 -4.12 -0.56
CA ILE A 69 28.40 -2.87 -1.24
C ILE A 69 27.86 -1.70 -0.43
N ASP A 70 28.65 -0.66 -0.32
CA ASP A 70 28.22 0.65 0.17
C ASP A 70 27.77 1.45 -1.05
N VAL A 71 26.50 1.84 -1.06
CA VAL A 71 25.89 2.48 -2.24
C VAL A 71 26.47 3.88 -2.42
N HIS A 72 26.76 4.62 -1.35
CA HIS A 72 27.37 5.95 -1.44
C HIS A 72 28.78 5.89 -2.01
N ALA A 73 29.56 4.88 -1.60
CA ALA A 73 30.91 4.69 -2.15
C ALA A 73 30.87 4.33 -3.64
N VAL A 74 29.90 3.51 -4.06
CA VAL A 74 29.67 3.15 -5.46
C VAL A 74 29.20 4.35 -6.28
N ASP A 75 28.26 5.13 -5.75
CA ASP A 75 27.75 6.34 -6.40
C ASP A 75 28.86 7.37 -6.57
N ALA A 76 29.68 7.59 -5.54
CA ALA A 76 30.84 8.45 -5.62
C ALA A 76 31.85 7.97 -6.67
N ALA A 77 32.13 6.66 -6.75
CA ALA A 77 33.04 6.10 -7.76
C ALA A 77 32.49 6.27 -9.18
N LEU A 78 31.18 6.06 -9.40
CA LEU A 78 30.52 6.26 -10.69
C LEU A 78 30.50 7.73 -11.12
N GLN A 79 30.27 8.64 -10.17
CA GLN A 79 30.33 10.08 -10.40
C GLN A 79 31.76 10.53 -10.74
N HIS A 80 32.76 10.07 -9.98
CA HIS A 80 34.16 10.41 -10.21
C HIS A 80 34.66 9.90 -11.57
N ALA A 81 34.16 8.75 -12.01
CA ALA A 81 34.45 8.18 -13.32
C ALA A 81 33.65 8.85 -14.47
N GLY A 82 32.71 9.76 -14.17
CA GLY A 82 31.88 10.44 -15.16
C GLY A 82 30.90 9.52 -15.89
N ILE A 83 30.55 8.38 -15.31
CA ILE A 83 29.73 7.34 -15.97
C ILE A 83 28.24 7.56 -15.68
N ALA A 84 27.88 7.76 -14.42
CA ALA A 84 26.49 7.96 -13.99
C ALA A 84 26.44 8.77 -12.69
N SER A 85 25.31 9.45 -12.44
CA SER A 85 25.13 10.21 -11.20
C SER A 85 24.87 9.32 -9.98
N SER A 86 24.42 8.09 -10.20
CA SER A 86 24.26 7.07 -9.15
C SER A 86 24.16 5.68 -9.77
N LEU A 87 24.30 4.65 -8.94
CA LEU A 87 24.06 3.26 -9.30
C LEU A 87 22.63 3.07 -9.82
N ARG A 88 21.67 3.81 -9.26
CA ARG A 88 20.29 3.80 -9.73
C ARG A 88 20.18 4.37 -11.14
N ASP A 89 20.78 5.53 -11.40
CA ASP A 89 20.79 6.15 -12.75
C ASP A 89 21.48 5.24 -13.77
N ALA A 90 22.59 4.60 -13.38
CA ALA A 90 23.30 3.60 -14.20
C ALA A 90 22.40 2.42 -14.58
N LEU A 91 21.63 1.88 -13.63
CA LEU A 91 20.68 0.78 -13.91
C LEU A 91 19.49 1.24 -14.74
N GLU A 92 18.96 2.44 -14.49
CA GLU A 92 17.85 3.02 -15.26
C GLU A 92 18.22 3.27 -16.73
N LYS A 93 19.47 3.71 -17.00
CA LYS A 93 20.03 3.86 -18.35
C LYS A 93 20.22 2.52 -19.09
N LEU A 94 20.52 1.44 -18.36
CA LEU A 94 20.81 0.12 -18.95
C LEU A 94 19.55 -0.72 -19.18
N ASP A 95 18.67 -0.82 -18.18
CA ASP A 95 17.52 -1.75 -18.20
C ASP A 95 16.15 -1.02 -18.18
N GLY A 96 16.15 0.31 -18.19
CA GLY A 96 14.94 1.14 -18.15
C GLY A 96 14.48 1.52 -16.73
N PRO A 97 13.40 2.32 -16.63
CA PRO A 97 13.00 2.97 -15.39
C PRO A 97 12.71 1.98 -14.25
N ILE A 98 13.25 2.24 -13.06
CA ILE A 98 13.03 1.44 -11.85
C ILE A 98 11.82 1.98 -11.11
N ILE A 99 10.71 1.23 -11.13
CA ILE A 99 9.47 1.60 -10.46
C ILE A 99 9.52 1.11 -9.01
N HIS A 100 9.39 2.03 -8.05
CA HIS A 100 9.33 1.73 -6.62
C HIS A 100 8.06 0.96 -6.24
N LEU A 101 8.05 -0.36 -6.41
CA LEU A 101 6.92 -1.22 -6.06
C LEU A 101 6.61 -1.20 -4.55
N ALA A 102 7.62 -1.10 -3.68
CA ALA A 102 7.42 -0.93 -2.24
C ALA A 102 6.82 0.43 -1.90
N GLY A 103 7.29 1.51 -2.54
CA GLY A 103 6.75 2.85 -2.37
C GLY A 103 5.30 2.98 -2.85
N THR A 104 4.90 2.24 -3.90
CA THR A 104 3.51 2.18 -4.36
C THR A 104 2.63 1.41 -3.38
N ARG A 105 3.09 0.25 -2.87
CA ARG A 105 2.34 -0.54 -1.87
C ARG A 105 2.13 0.23 -0.58
N LEU A 106 3.19 0.87 -0.07
CA LEU A 106 3.10 1.69 1.14
C LEU A 106 2.18 2.89 0.93
N ARG A 107 2.29 3.62 -0.19
CA ARG A 107 1.37 4.72 -0.50
C ARG A 107 -0.08 4.25 -0.55
N THR A 108 -0.36 3.16 -1.25
CA THR A 108 -1.72 2.60 -1.30
C THR A 108 -2.19 2.22 0.11
N GLN A 109 -1.36 1.58 0.93
CA GLN A 109 -1.70 1.24 2.30
C GLN A 109 -1.98 2.49 3.16
N THR A 110 -1.11 3.50 3.12
CA THR A 110 -1.29 4.78 3.83
C THR A 110 -2.55 5.50 3.39
N LEU A 111 -2.85 5.51 2.10
CA LEU A 111 -4.08 6.12 1.58
C LEU A 111 -5.33 5.38 2.08
N TRP A 112 -5.34 4.04 2.06
CA TRP A 112 -6.46 3.26 2.60
C TRP A 112 -6.62 3.40 4.11
N THR A 113 -5.52 3.47 4.86
CA THR A 113 -5.56 3.78 6.29
C THR A 113 -6.14 5.17 6.51
N GLY A 114 -5.71 6.17 5.73
CA GLY A 114 -6.24 7.53 5.78
C GLY A 114 -7.74 7.62 5.45
N VAL A 115 -8.26 6.79 4.54
CA VAL A 115 -9.72 6.69 4.28
C VAL A 115 -10.46 6.20 5.52
N ILE A 116 -9.93 5.20 6.23
CA ILE A 116 -10.56 4.63 7.43
C ILE A 116 -10.47 5.61 8.61
N GLU A 117 -9.31 6.22 8.82
CA GLU A 117 -9.07 7.18 9.91
C GLU A 117 -9.76 8.53 9.67
N GLY A 118 -9.94 8.92 8.42
CA GLY A 118 -10.66 10.14 8.03
C GLY A 118 -12.18 10.04 8.19
N CYS A 119 -12.73 8.87 8.53
CA CYS A 119 -14.15 8.72 8.79
C CYS A 119 -14.50 9.25 10.19
N GLY A 120 -15.30 10.32 10.24
CA GLY A 120 -15.81 10.92 11.46
C GLY A 120 -17.04 10.22 12.06
N ASP A 121 -17.82 9.47 11.26
CA ASP A 121 -18.97 8.71 11.79
C ASP A 121 -18.51 7.37 12.39
N SER A 122 -18.78 7.16 13.67
CA SER A 122 -18.35 5.96 14.41
C SER A 122 -18.96 4.66 13.87
N ARG A 123 -20.17 4.72 13.30
CA ARG A 123 -20.85 3.56 12.71
C ARG A 123 -20.18 3.18 11.39
N LEU A 124 -19.85 4.18 10.57
CA LEU A 124 -19.10 3.96 9.33
C LEU A 124 -17.68 3.45 9.61
N ALA A 125 -16.98 4.05 10.57
CA ALA A 125 -15.65 3.60 10.98
C ALA A 125 -15.68 2.14 11.49
N SER A 126 -16.71 1.76 12.26
CA SER A 126 -16.90 0.37 12.71
C SER A 126 -17.10 -0.59 11.54
N LEU A 127 -17.90 -0.23 10.53
CA LEU A 127 -18.05 -1.02 9.30
C LEU A 127 -16.71 -1.20 8.59
N LEU A 128 -15.97 -0.11 8.39
CA LEU A 128 -14.72 -0.10 7.64
C LEU A 128 -13.54 -0.76 8.38
N ARG A 129 -13.68 -1.09 9.66
CA ARG A 129 -12.72 -1.94 10.38
C ARG A 129 -12.95 -3.43 10.13
N THR A 130 -14.11 -3.82 9.59
CA THR A 130 -14.40 -5.22 9.24
C THR A 130 -13.85 -5.59 7.85
N PRO A 131 -13.41 -6.85 7.63
CA PRO A 131 -12.97 -7.29 6.30
C PRO A 131 -14.03 -7.10 5.21
N THR A 132 -15.31 -7.32 5.55
CA THR A 132 -16.44 -7.15 4.65
C THR A 132 -16.66 -5.68 4.27
N GLY A 133 -16.54 -4.75 5.22
CA GLY A 133 -16.65 -3.32 4.96
C GLY A 133 -15.51 -2.78 4.09
N ILE A 134 -14.27 -3.20 4.36
CA ILE A 134 -13.11 -2.86 3.52
C ILE A 134 -13.27 -3.41 2.10
N GLY A 135 -13.73 -4.66 1.96
CA GLY A 135 -14.01 -5.26 0.66
C GLY A 135 -15.10 -4.51 -0.12
N LEU A 136 -16.17 -4.09 0.58
CA LEU A 136 -17.26 -3.32 0.00
C LEU A 136 -16.78 -1.98 -0.55
N ILE A 137 -16.07 -1.17 0.25
CA ILE A 137 -15.61 0.15 -0.19
C ILE A 137 -14.59 0.05 -1.33
N LYS A 138 -13.68 -0.94 -1.29
CA LYS A 138 -12.74 -1.19 -2.39
C LYS A 138 -13.45 -1.52 -3.69
N ARG A 139 -14.56 -2.28 -3.63
CA ARG A 139 -15.37 -2.59 -4.82
C ARG A 139 -16.12 -1.36 -5.34
N LEU A 140 -16.75 -0.59 -4.45
CA LEU A 140 -17.53 0.59 -4.81
C LEU A 140 -16.66 1.70 -5.41
N ALA A 141 -15.46 1.88 -4.86
CA ALA A 141 -14.49 2.85 -5.32
C ALA A 141 -13.57 2.33 -6.45
N ARG A 142 -13.79 1.12 -6.97
CA ARG A 142 -12.93 0.49 -8.01
C ARG A 142 -11.44 0.49 -7.66
N GLN A 143 -11.14 0.25 -6.38
CA GLN A 143 -9.79 0.28 -5.79
C GLN A 143 -9.10 1.66 -5.77
N ASP A 144 -9.82 2.75 -6.05
CA ASP A 144 -9.33 4.11 -5.94
C ASP A 144 -9.55 4.69 -4.51
N PRO A 145 -8.49 5.02 -3.75
CA PRO A 145 -8.62 5.60 -2.42
C PRO A 145 -9.30 6.97 -2.38
N GLU A 146 -9.14 7.81 -3.41
CA GLU A 146 -9.74 9.15 -3.44
C GLU A 146 -11.26 9.05 -3.62
N ALA A 147 -11.70 8.23 -4.58
CA ALA A 147 -13.11 7.88 -4.73
C ALA A 147 -13.69 7.22 -3.46
N ALA A 148 -12.90 6.42 -2.74
CA ALA A 148 -13.32 5.84 -1.47
C ALA A 148 -13.52 6.90 -0.38
N ALA A 149 -12.60 7.85 -0.22
CA ALA A 149 -12.74 8.96 0.72
C ALA A 149 -14.00 9.80 0.42
N GLN A 150 -14.24 10.12 -0.84
CA GLN A 150 -15.43 10.87 -1.26
C GLN A 150 -16.73 10.11 -1.00
N LEU A 151 -16.73 8.78 -1.19
CA LEU A 151 -17.86 7.93 -0.86
C LEU A 151 -18.13 7.88 0.64
N CYS A 152 -17.09 7.79 1.47
CA CYS A 152 -17.22 7.88 2.93
C CYS A 152 -17.85 9.21 3.33
N HIS A 153 -17.28 10.33 2.86
CA HIS A 153 -17.77 11.66 3.21
C HIS A 153 -19.26 11.86 2.87
N ARG A 154 -19.67 11.48 1.66
CA ARG A 154 -21.08 11.54 1.25
C ARG A 154 -21.99 10.64 2.10
N ALA A 155 -21.50 9.45 2.47
CA ALA A 155 -22.27 8.55 3.34
C ALA A 155 -22.42 9.14 4.75
N GLU A 156 -21.40 9.80 5.28
CA GLU A 156 -21.44 10.48 6.58
C GLU A 156 -22.42 11.67 6.60
N GLU A 157 -22.45 12.46 5.53
CA GLU A 157 -23.43 13.54 5.39
C GLU A 157 -24.87 13.02 5.46
N VAL A 158 -25.14 11.90 4.78
CA VAL A 158 -26.45 11.25 4.81
C VAL A 158 -26.74 10.65 6.18
N LEU A 159 -25.77 9.95 6.78
CA LEU A 159 -25.90 9.32 8.09
C LEU A 159 -26.12 10.33 9.23
N ARG A 160 -25.58 11.55 9.12
CA ARG A 160 -25.81 12.65 10.07
C ARG A 160 -27.21 13.25 9.99
N ARG A 161 -27.89 13.12 8.85
CA ARG A 161 -29.25 13.62 8.63
C ARG A 161 -30.34 12.61 9.01
N LEU A 162 -29.96 11.38 9.37
CA LEU A 162 -30.90 10.33 9.75
C LEU A 162 -31.12 10.32 11.28
N PRO A 163 -32.37 10.08 11.75
CA PRO A 163 -33.57 9.80 10.96
C PRO A 163 -34.15 11.08 10.32
N ALA A 164 -34.49 11.00 9.03
CA ALA A 164 -35.01 12.11 8.25
C ALA A 164 -36.52 11.95 8.07
N ASP A 165 -37.26 12.12 9.16
CA ASP A 165 -38.70 11.87 9.19
C ASP A 165 -39.46 12.84 8.28
N GLY A 166 -40.41 12.31 7.51
CA GLY A 166 -41.30 13.10 6.66
C GLY A 166 -40.70 13.57 5.32
N ILE A 167 -39.47 13.18 4.96
CA ILE A 167 -38.90 13.47 3.63
C ILE A 167 -38.66 12.21 2.80
N THR A 168 -38.76 12.35 1.48
CA THR A 168 -38.49 11.22 0.56
C THR A 168 -36.99 10.97 0.39
N ARG A 169 -36.60 9.75 -0.01
CA ARG A 169 -35.20 9.41 -0.30
C ARG A 169 -34.57 10.35 -1.34
N SER A 170 -35.31 10.68 -2.40
CA SER A 170 -34.84 11.57 -3.46
C SER A 170 -34.67 13.01 -2.98
N GLN A 171 -35.56 13.47 -2.09
CA GLN A 171 -35.42 14.78 -1.46
C GLN A 171 -34.21 14.83 -0.52
N LEU A 172 -34.03 13.81 0.33
CA LEU A 172 -32.83 13.69 1.16
C LEU A 172 -31.55 13.68 0.31
N ALA A 173 -31.56 12.97 -0.81
CA ALA A 173 -30.40 12.90 -1.71
C ALA A 173 -30.11 14.27 -2.37
N ALA A 174 -31.14 14.98 -2.82
CA ALA A 174 -31.00 16.31 -3.39
C ALA A 174 -30.48 17.32 -2.34
N ASP A 175 -31.04 17.29 -1.13
CA ASP A 175 -30.72 18.24 -0.07
C ASP A 175 -29.31 18.04 0.50
N VAL A 176 -28.83 16.80 0.55
CA VAL A 176 -27.55 16.45 1.18
C VAL A 176 -26.42 16.33 0.16
N LEU A 177 -26.70 15.73 -1.00
CA LEU A 177 -25.69 15.36 -1.99
C LEU A 177 -25.77 16.18 -3.28
N GLY A 178 -26.76 17.06 -3.41
CA GLY A 178 -27.00 17.87 -4.61
C GLY A 178 -27.49 17.06 -5.82
N ASP A 179 -27.82 15.78 -5.65
CA ASP A 179 -28.32 14.89 -6.71
C ASP A 179 -29.42 14.00 -6.14
N ALA A 180 -30.65 14.18 -6.63
CA ALA A 180 -31.83 13.43 -6.23
C ALA A 180 -31.72 11.91 -6.46
N HIS A 181 -30.81 11.49 -7.34
CA HIS A 181 -30.52 10.10 -7.67
C HIS A 181 -29.27 9.57 -6.98
N ALA A 182 -28.60 10.35 -6.12
CA ALA A 182 -27.37 9.90 -5.45
C ALA A 182 -27.60 8.78 -4.43
N LEU A 183 -28.84 8.62 -3.96
CA LEU A 183 -29.27 7.53 -3.06
C LEU A 183 -30.04 6.41 -3.76
N ASP A 184 -30.02 6.35 -5.09
CA ASP A 184 -30.67 5.28 -5.83
C ASP A 184 -29.93 3.93 -5.76
N ASN A 185 -30.68 2.87 -6.09
CA ASN A 185 -30.14 1.52 -6.14
C ASN A 185 -28.99 1.45 -7.15
N GLY A 186 -27.87 0.86 -6.74
CA GLY A 186 -26.65 0.80 -7.56
C GLY A 186 -25.69 1.98 -7.37
N ARG A 187 -26.07 3.04 -6.64
CA ARG A 187 -25.13 4.08 -6.22
C ARG A 187 -24.27 3.61 -5.04
N GLY A 188 -22.99 3.95 -5.07
CA GLY A 188 -22.04 3.58 -4.02
C GLY A 188 -22.41 4.14 -2.64
N THR A 189 -22.85 5.40 -2.57
CA THR A 189 -23.28 6.04 -1.33
C THR A 189 -24.49 5.33 -0.72
N ALA A 190 -25.52 5.00 -1.53
CA ALA A 190 -26.68 4.24 -1.06
C ALA A 190 -26.30 2.88 -0.48
N ALA A 191 -25.43 2.14 -1.19
CA ALA A 191 -24.97 0.83 -0.74
C ALA A 191 -24.21 0.90 0.60
N LEU A 192 -23.41 1.95 0.80
CA LEU A 192 -22.62 2.16 2.01
C LEU A 192 -23.51 2.54 3.21
N VAL A 193 -24.42 3.49 3.04
CA VAL A 193 -25.38 3.89 4.08
C VAL A 193 -26.23 2.70 4.55
N LEU A 194 -26.74 1.90 3.60
CA LEU A 194 -27.51 0.70 3.93
C LEU A 194 -26.67 -0.38 4.63
N ALA A 195 -25.38 -0.50 4.31
CA ALA A 195 -24.50 -1.44 4.99
C ALA A 195 -24.28 -1.05 6.46
N VAL A 196 -24.08 0.24 6.73
CA VAL A 196 -23.98 0.78 8.10
C VAL A 196 -25.28 0.53 8.88
N TRP A 197 -26.43 0.80 8.27
CA TRP A 197 -27.73 0.55 8.89
C TRP A 197 -27.94 -0.91 9.26
N ARG A 198 -27.66 -1.85 8.34
CA ARG A 198 -27.76 -3.30 8.61
C ARG A 198 -26.84 -3.76 9.73
N GLN A 199 -25.64 -3.20 9.82
CA GLN A 199 -24.70 -3.54 10.91
C GLN A 199 -25.22 -3.07 12.27
N GLY A 200 -25.85 -1.89 12.33
CA GLY A 200 -26.48 -1.36 13.55
C GLY A 200 -27.78 -2.06 13.96
N THR A 201 -28.42 -2.80 13.06
CA THR A 201 -29.63 -3.61 13.33
C THR A 201 -29.33 -5.09 13.56
N SER A 202 -28.07 -5.51 13.46
CA SER A 202 -27.70 -6.87 13.86
C SER A 202 -27.92 -6.97 15.38
N PRO A 203 -28.81 -7.85 15.84
CA PRO A 203 -29.05 -8.00 17.27
C PRO A 203 -27.73 -8.40 17.91
N ILE A 204 -27.34 -7.65 18.94
CA ILE A 204 -26.38 -8.12 19.92
C ILE A 204 -26.96 -9.45 20.42
N ALA A 205 -26.24 -10.54 20.22
CA ALA A 205 -26.60 -11.81 20.85
C ALA A 205 -26.61 -11.54 22.36
N ASP A 206 -27.81 -11.58 22.91
CA ASP A 206 -28.14 -11.49 24.32
C ASP A 206 -27.62 -12.76 25.00
N GLU A 207 -26.31 -12.81 25.28
CA GLU A 207 -25.71 -13.85 26.13
C GLU A 207 -25.51 -13.27 27.52
N GLY A 208 -26.61 -13.24 28.27
CA GLY A 208 -26.65 -12.81 29.65
C GLY A 208 -27.86 -13.32 30.41
N SER A 209 -28.47 -14.44 29.99
CA SER A 209 -29.50 -15.11 30.80
C SER A 209 -28.85 -15.64 32.08
N GLU A 210 -29.04 -14.88 33.14
CA GLU A 210 -28.86 -15.23 34.54
C GLU A 210 -29.28 -16.68 34.78
N ARG A 211 -28.29 -17.58 35.00
CA ARG A 211 -28.55 -18.82 35.74
C ARG A 211 -28.72 -18.44 37.19
N LEU A 212 -29.95 -18.12 37.55
CA LEU A 212 -30.45 -18.25 38.91
C LEU A 212 -30.14 -19.67 39.38
N THR A 213 -29.07 -19.81 40.16
CA THR A 213 -28.80 -21.04 40.90
C THR A 213 -29.41 -20.80 42.27
N GLU A 214 -30.64 -21.28 42.46
CA GLU A 214 -31.26 -21.33 43.78
C GLU A 214 -30.35 -22.14 44.73
N PRO A 215 -30.05 -21.63 45.93
CA PRO A 215 -29.47 -22.45 46.97
C PRO A 215 -30.59 -23.32 47.56
N LYS A 216 -30.47 -24.64 47.40
CA LYS A 216 -31.29 -25.59 48.14
C LYS A 216 -30.73 -25.71 49.56
N ASP A 217 -31.30 -24.94 50.48
CA ASP A 217 -31.20 -25.21 51.91
C ASP A 217 -32.04 -26.45 52.25
N ASP A 218 -31.40 -27.45 52.85
CA ASP A 218 -32.08 -28.46 53.67
C ASP A 218 -32.70 -27.80 54.90
N PRO A 219 -33.87 -28.30 55.36
CA PRO A 219 -33.85 -28.79 56.74
C PRO A 219 -34.68 -30.08 56.96
N ASP A 220 -34.17 -30.87 57.92
CA ASP A 220 -34.74 -32.01 58.65
C ASP A 220 -36.26 -32.26 58.58
N ALA A 221 -36.61 -33.51 58.24
CA ALA A 221 -37.60 -34.36 58.93
C ALA A 221 -37.50 -35.83 58.48
#